data_AF-A0A6M0HT92-F1
#
_entry.id   AF-A0A6M0HT92-F1
#
_cell.length_a   1.000
_cell.length_b   1.000
_cell.length_c   1.000
_cell.angle_alpha   90.00
_cell.angle_beta   90.00
_cell.angle_gamma   90.00
#
_symmetry.space_group_name_H-M   'P 1'
#
loop_
_entity.id
_entity.type
_entity.pdbx_description
1 polymer ?
#
loop_
_entity_poly.entity_id
_entity_poly.type
_entity_poly.pdbx_seq_one_letter_code
_entity_poly.pdbx_strand_id
1 'polypeptide(L)'
;MRAILILAVLATPALADPPRPAPGLYCPVGEVAMPVSVRPDGGMGIDGLDCRSIVLAGGRARSAACYANGGSVVDLDVDLVLQPDGTLLHDGVTFRLNPGRPPCP
;
A
#
# COMPACT_ATOMS: atom_id res chain seq x y z
N MET A 1 24.97 -3.55 54.16
CA MET A 1 24.50 -4.33 53.00
C MET A 1 23.52 -3.46 52.22
N ARG A 2 23.86 -3.03 51.01
CA ARG A 2 22.99 -2.22 50.13
C ARG A 2 22.50 -3.12 49.00
N ALA A 3 21.21 -3.45 49.01
CA ALA A 3 20.57 -4.20 47.93
C ALA A 3 20.24 -3.23 46.79
N ILE A 4 20.80 -3.48 45.61
CA ILE A 4 20.44 -2.78 44.37
C ILE A 4 19.32 -3.59 43.72
N LEU A 5 18.10 -3.04 43.70
CA LEU A 5 17.01 -3.59 42.89
C LEU A 5 17.23 -3.17 41.43
N ILE A 6 17.46 -4.14 40.55
CA ILE A 6 17.46 -3.94 39.10
C ILE A 6 16.02 -4.11 38.62
N LEU A 7 15.38 -3.01 38.24
CA LEU A 7 14.04 -3.01 37.65
C LEU A 7 14.19 -3.32 36.15
N ALA A 8 13.87 -4.54 35.72
CA ALA A 8 13.87 -4.92 34.31
C ALA A 8 12.56 -4.43 33.65
N VAL A 9 12.65 -3.39 32.82
CA VAL A 9 11.53 -2.91 32.00
C VAL A 9 11.41 -3.79 30.76
N LEU A 10 10.40 -4.66 30.75
CA LEU A 10 9.99 -5.41 29.55
C LEU A 10 9.28 -4.44 28.60
N ALA A 11 10.01 -3.88 27.64
CA ALA A 11 9.41 -3.14 26.54
C ALA A 11 8.66 -4.12 25.61
N THR A 12 7.34 -4.24 25.79
CA THR A 12 6.49 -4.92 24.81
C THR A 12 6.50 -4.11 23.52
N PRO A 13 6.77 -4.70 22.35
CA PRO A 13 6.64 -3.98 21.09
C PRO A 13 5.17 -3.57 20.96
N ALA A 14 4.91 -2.27 20.95
CA ALA A 14 3.64 -1.76 20.49
C ALA A 14 3.44 -2.32 19.07
N LEU A 15 2.32 -3.01 18.84
CA LEU A 15 1.86 -3.35 17.49
C LEU A 15 1.70 -2.03 16.74
N ALA A 16 2.74 -1.64 15.99
CA ALA A 16 2.65 -0.54 15.05
C ALA A 16 1.64 -0.96 13.97
N ASP A 17 0.79 -0.02 13.55
CA ASP A 17 -0.06 -0.25 12.40
C ASP A 17 0.79 -0.72 11.21
N PRO A 18 0.30 -1.68 10.40
CA PRO A 18 1.02 -2.09 9.21
C PRO A 18 1.27 -0.85 8.34
N PRO A 19 2.49 -0.69 7.80
CA PRO A 19 2.85 0.47 7.01
C PRO A 19 1.91 0.60 5.81
N ARG A 20 1.43 1.83 5.57
CA ARG A 20 0.59 2.17 4.42
C ARG A 20 1.39 2.97 3.39
N PRO A 21 1.11 2.78 2.09
CA PRO A 21 1.69 3.66 1.08
C PRO A 21 1.24 5.10 1.31
N ALA A 22 2.12 6.04 1.00
CA ALA A 22 1.77 7.45 1.04
C ALA A 22 0.68 7.74 -0.01
N PRO A 23 -0.27 8.65 0.26
CA PRO A 23 -1.24 9.05 -0.76
C PRO A 23 -0.54 9.68 -1.98
N GLY A 24 -1.04 9.37 -3.17
CA GLY A 24 -0.53 9.93 -4.43
C GLY A 24 -0.61 8.96 -5.60
N LEU A 25 0.04 9.34 -6.70
CA LEU A 25 0.10 8.55 -7.93
C LEU A 25 1.43 7.81 -8.00
N TYR A 26 1.40 6.49 -8.05
CA TYR A 26 2.56 5.62 -8.23
C TYR A 26 2.69 5.23 -9.71
N CYS A 27 3.81 5.62 -10.31
CA CYS A 27 4.09 5.41 -11.73
C CYS A 27 5.04 4.22 -11.93
N PRO A 28 4.84 3.40 -12.97
CA PRO A 28 5.72 2.28 -13.26
C PRO A 28 7.13 2.75 -13.62
N VAL A 29 8.12 1.96 -13.24
CA VAL A 29 9.53 2.24 -13.53
C VAL A 29 10.02 1.26 -14.59
N GLY A 30 10.42 1.79 -15.75
CA GLY A 30 11.07 1.01 -16.81
C GLY A 30 10.12 0.17 -17.68
N GLU A 31 8.82 0.15 -17.38
CA GLU A 31 7.80 -0.60 -18.12
C GLU A 31 6.53 0.21 -18.35
N VAL A 32 5.73 -0.21 -19.34
CA VAL A 32 4.42 0.39 -19.64
C VAL A 32 3.35 -0.38 -18.88
N ALA A 33 2.85 0.20 -17.79
CA ALA A 33 1.75 -0.33 -17.00
C ALA A 33 0.79 0.79 -16.58
N MET A 34 -0.43 0.43 -16.16
CA MET A 34 -1.36 1.41 -15.61
C MET A 34 -0.84 1.92 -14.25
N PRO A 35 -0.90 3.24 -13.97
CA PRO A 35 -0.48 3.76 -12.68
C PRO A 35 -1.35 3.25 -11.55
N VAL A 36 -0.76 3.12 -10.35
CA VAL A 36 -1.50 2.85 -9.11
C VAL A 36 -1.77 4.17 -8.41
N SER A 37 -3.02 4.46 -8.05
CA SER A 37 -3.35 5.65 -7.27
C SER A 37 -3.71 5.27 -5.84
N VAL A 38 -3.21 6.01 -4.86
CA VAL A 38 -3.50 5.81 -3.43
C VAL A 38 -4.18 7.06 -2.90
N ARG A 39 -5.39 6.90 -2.37
CA ARG A 39 -6.18 8.00 -1.81
C ARG A 39 -5.91 8.17 -0.31
N PRO A 40 -6.06 9.38 0.26
CA PRO A 40 -5.83 9.63 1.69
C PRO A 40 -6.70 8.78 2.63
N ASP A 41 -7.87 8.34 2.18
CA ASP A 41 -8.80 7.49 2.92
C ASP A 41 -8.46 5.98 2.83
N GLY A 42 -7.36 5.62 2.14
CA GLY A 42 -6.95 4.24 1.92
C GLY A 42 -7.65 3.56 0.74
N GLY A 43 -8.38 4.32 -0.09
CA GLY A 43 -8.82 3.87 -1.39
C GLY A 43 -7.67 3.72 -2.39
N MET A 44 -7.87 2.91 -3.42
CA MET A 44 -6.84 2.66 -4.43
C MET A 44 -7.43 2.48 -5.82
N GLY A 45 -6.79 3.08 -6.83
CA GLY A 45 -7.00 2.71 -8.22
C GLY A 45 -5.85 1.82 -8.70
N ILE A 46 -6.16 0.63 -9.22
CA ILE A 46 -5.20 -0.40 -9.66
C ILE A 46 -5.86 -1.27 -10.74
N ASP A 47 -5.13 -1.68 -11.77
CA ASP A 47 -5.63 -2.53 -12.88
C ASP A 47 -6.91 -2.04 -13.57
N GLY A 48 -7.10 -0.72 -13.60
CA GLY A 48 -8.31 -0.10 -14.14
C GLY A 48 -9.55 -0.24 -13.25
N LEU A 49 -9.38 -0.65 -12.00
CA LEU A 49 -10.39 -0.71 -10.97
C LEU A 49 -10.25 0.48 -10.01
N ASP A 50 -11.38 0.99 -9.50
CA ASP A 50 -11.41 1.95 -8.40
C ASP A 50 -12.00 1.31 -7.14
N CYS A 51 -11.19 1.13 -6.11
CA CYS A 51 -11.56 0.46 -4.88
C CYS A 51 -11.76 1.48 -3.76
N ARG A 52 -12.91 1.43 -3.06
CA ARG A 52 -13.24 2.40 -2.00
C ARG A 52 -12.25 2.34 -0.83
N SER A 53 -11.89 1.13 -0.43
CA SER A 53 -10.92 0.84 0.62
C SER A 53 -10.19 -0.45 0.30
N ILE A 54 -8.92 -0.53 0.69
CA ILE A 54 -8.06 -1.69 0.48
C ILE A 54 -7.48 -2.11 1.82
N VAL A 55 -7.40 -3.42 2.03
CA VAL A 55 -6.61 -4.03 3.10
C VAL A 55 -5.29 -4.52 2.49
N LEU A 56 -4.18 -4.00 3.01
CA LEU A 56 -2.84 -4.47 2.67
C LEU A 56 -2.35 -5.42 3.76
N ALA A 57 -2.14 -6.69 3.41
CA ALA A 57 -1.64 -7.68 4.36
C ALA A 57 -0.90 -8.81 3.64
N GLY A 58 0.26 -9.20 4.15
CA GLY A 58 1.03 -10.35 3.63
C GLY A 58 1.42 -10.20 2.15
N GLY A 59 1.72 -8.98 1.70
CA GLY A 59 2.08 -8.71 0.30
C GLY A 59 0.90 -8.79 -0.67
N ARG A 60 -0.33 -8.61 -0.18
CA ARG A 60 -1.55 -8.62 -0.99
C ARG A 60 -2.41 -7.40 -0.73
N ALA A 61 -3.09 -6.94 -1.78
CA ALA A 61 -4.16 -5.96 -1.71
C ALA A 61 -5.50 -6.65 -1.88
N ARG A 62 -6.42 -6.41 -0.92
CA ARG A 62 -7.77 -6.96 -0.96
C ARG A 62 -8.84 -5.90 -0.80
N SER A 63 -9.93 -6.06 -1.54
CA SER A 63 -11.17 -5.31 -1.37
C SER A 63 -12.36 -6.14 -1.83
N ALA A 64 -13.48 -6.05 -1.12
CA ALA A 64 -14.73 -6.72 -1.50
C ALA A 64 -15.58 -5.91 -2.49
N ALA A 65 -15.13 -4.69 -2.86
CA ALA A 65 -15.86 -3.83 -3.77
C ALA A 65 -14.92 -2.85 -4.47
N CYS A 66 -14.62 -3.16 -5.73
CA CYS A 66 -14.00 -2.26 -6.67
C CYS A 66 -14.89 -2.08 -7.89
N TYR A 67 -14.87 -0.87 -8.45
CA TYR A 67 -15.69 -0.49 -9.59
C TYR A 67 -14.84 -0.57 -10.85
N ALA A 68 -15.24 -1.42 -11.78
CA ALA A 68 -14.66 -1.48 -13.11
C ALA A 68 -15.35 -0.47 -14.04
N ASN A 69 -14.70 -0.17 -15.15
CA ASN A 69 -15.33 0.56 -16.25
C ASN A 69 -16.63 -0.15 -16.67
N GLY A 70 -17.73 0.60 -16.81
CA GLY A 70 -19.05 0.06 -17.13
C GLY A 70 -19.94 -0.25 -15.91
N GLY A 71 -19.46 0.01 -14.68
CA GLY A 71 -20.28 -0.03 -13.46
C GLY A 71 -20.34 -1.39 -12.77
N SER A 72 -19.64 -2.40 -13.27
CA SER A 72 -19.50 -3.69 -12.60
C SER A 72 -18.76 -3.53 -11.27
N VAL A 73 -19.24 -4.25 -10.25
CA VAL A 73 -18.57 -4.36 -8.94
C VAL A 73 -17.89 -5.72 -8.88
N VAL A 74 -16.59 -5.71 -8.56
CA VAL A 74 -15.77 -6.92 -8.48
C VAL A 74 -14.97 -6.94 -7.18
N ASP A 75 -14.62 -8.15 -6.73
CA ASP A 75 -13.64 -8.35 -5.67
C ASP A 75 -12.22 -8.14 -6.23
N LEU A 76 -11.36 -7.53 -5.42
CA LEU A 76 -9.93 -7.46 -5.68
C LEU A 76 -9.20 -8.38 -4.70
N ASP A 77 -8.36 -9.26 -5.23
CA ASP A 77 -7.32 -9.96 -4.48
C ASP A 77 -6.09 -10.11 -5.38
N VAL A 78 -5.14 -9.19 -5.27
CA VAL A 78 -3.91 -9.14 -6.09
C VAL A 78 -2.66 -9.10 -5.21
N ASP A 79 -1.50 -9.46 -5.77
CA ASP A 79 -0.24 -9.17 -5.10
C ASP A 79 -0.02 -7.65 -5.09
N LEU A 80 0.43 -7.13 -3.96
CA LEU A 80 0.87 -5.74 -3.85
C LEU A 80 1.76 -5.63 -2.62
N VAL A 81 3.03 -5.36 -2.84
CA VAL A 81 4.03 -5.25 -1.77
C VAL A 81 4.46 -3.81 -1.65
N LEU A 82 4.23 -3.21 -0.47
CA LEU A 82 4.89 -1.98 -0.07
C LEU A 82 6.31 -2.30 0.37
N GLN A 83 7.30 -1.81 -0.36
CA GLN A 83 8.71 -1.97 -0.03
C GLN A 83 9.15 -0.96 1.04
N PRO A 84 10.25 -1.23 1.77
CA PRO A 84 10.75 -0.33 2.82
C PRO A 84 11.13 1.08 2.33
N ASP A 85 11.46 1.23 1.05
CA ASP A 85 11.79 2.52 0.43
C ASP A 85 10.53 3.31 0.00
N GLY A 86 9.34 2.77 0.25
CA GLY A 86 8.06 3.36 -0.08
C GLY A 86 7.57 3.06 -1.50
N THR A 87 8.30 2.29 -2.31
CA THR A 87 7.82 1.82 -3.62
C THR A 87 6.80 0.69 -3.49
N LEU A 88 6.01 0.50 -4.54
CA LEU A 88 5.08 -0.62 -4.66
C LEU A 88 5.61 -1.63 -5.67
N LEU A 89 5.48 -2.92 -5.39
CA LEU A 89 5.72 -4.01 -6.33
C LEU A 89 4.40 -4.75 -6.57
N HIS A 90 4.01 -4.88 -7.82
CA HIS A 90 2.80 -5.57 -8.26
C HIS A 90 3.02 -6.15 -9.64
N ASP A 91 2.69 -7.43 -9.83
CA ASP A 91 2.89 -8.19 -11.07
C ASP A 91 4.34 -8.10 -11.60
N GLY A 92 5.30 -8.03 -10.68
CA GLY A 92 6.73 -7.89 -11.00
C GLY A 92 7.16 -6.47 -11.41
N VAL A 93 6.23 -5.52 -11.54
CA VAL A 93 6.50 -4.13 -11.89
C VAL A 93 6.70 -3.29 -10.64
N THR A 94 7.79 -2.51 -10.62
CA THR A 94 8.03 -1.53 -9.55
C THR A 94 7.36 -0.21 -9.88
N PHE A 95 6.58 0.31 -8.95
CA PHE A 95 5.93 1.61 -9.04
C PHE A 95 6.48 2.56 -7.99
N ARG A 96 6.80 3.78 -8.42
CA ARG A 96 7.36 4.82 -7.55
C ARG A 96 6.38 5.99 -7.45
N LEU A 97 6.25 6.55 -6.25
CA LEU A 97 5.47 7.75 -6.03
C LEU A 97 5.97 8.89 -6.93
N ASN A 98 5.07 9.44 -7.75
CA ASN A 98 5.33 10.57 -8.63
C ASN A 98 5.18 11.88 -7.83
N PRO A 99 6.25 12.67 -7.66
CA PRO A 99 6.18 13.97 -7.00
C PRO A 99 5.61 15.06 -7.93
N GLY A 100 5.46 14.78 -9.22
CA GLY A 100 4.95 15.70 -10.24
C GLY A 100 3.42 15.70 -10.36
N ARG A 101 2.92 16.41 -11.39
CA ARG A 101 1.51 16.35 -11.77
C ARG A 101 1.27 15.15 -12.70
N PRO A 102 0.09 14.51 -12.65
CA PRO A 102 -0.33 13.54 -13.66
C PRO A 102 -0.25 14.14 -15.09
N PRO A 103 -0.07 13.32 -16.14
CA PRO A 103 0.05 11.85 -16.10
C PRO A 103 1.40 11.39 -15.54
N CYS A 104 1.62 10.08 -15.49
CA CYS A 104 2.97 9.57 -15.31
C CYS A 104 3.87 10.07 -16.45
N PRO A 105 5.15 10.36 -16.15
CA PRO A 105 6.12 10.83 -17.14
C PRO A 105 6.44 9.78 -18.20
#